data_AF-Q0PC93-F1
#
_entry.id   AF-Q0PC93-F1
#
_cell.length_a   1.000
_cell.length_b   1.000
_cell.length_c   1.000
_cell.angle_alpha   90.00
_cell.angle_beta   90.00
_cell.angle_gamma   90.00
#
_symmetry.space_group_name_H-M   'P 1'
#
loop_
_entity.id
_entity.type
_entity.pdbx_description
1 polymer ?
#
loop_
_entity_poly.entity_id
_entity_poly.type
_entity_poly.pdbx_seq_one_letter_code
_entity_poly.pdbx_strand_id
1 'polypeptide(L)'
;MEELTKEQRQIIEEEIKKEIKKANTFLKPELINKIIQDIIGDIKGKINNKFKCPKNLEEILSSIPQKVYVSLGKEEIKQILKLDFCCFVDNVFYIDSAPKIEPYEHNQNKTAIEEQRIIQCSYDDLLYLFKTYPLIFNHCIFDYKIDKKTPIEQIKKLSFLNCNFKKEVYLNFQECLDSFQMDNCVFEDRVTIKGKFNDNVYFNNSIFKNYADFHECEFEKTANFYGVRFNKTPNFSQAIFRGNLNAVNANLNFTFDDLQERIKQEYEDFNKNIENKKSLDKFANDFRDSFRTFKNALIKDNNLLDASNFHKYELYCKEIELKQNWDKRGENVKNTTDLEKNVSRIRDFMDFLLLGFYRKLCDHHTDFLKVFNNLILLIALYALFVFGFTWLHDDKLEDTRAILTLFGFFDKFRLYFDIISTIFVVFGCGFFVCKLDSYEKKNNVSKKQNINFIYIIGDFLNLIKSLLFASFIPCVFYVLFSLFGFFLNLGKDFGYSLLINTLFVSLYICLVYTKSLFFGRYVVLIFSYIVFIIMLIKQPNVIHPLIGKIANESDKFFNYPSLIVLNILYTILLALVLFSLQKTARKNSIVPS
;
A
#
# COMPACT_ATOMS: atom_id res chain seq x y z
N MET A 1 -58.02 29.90 29.59
CA MET A 1 -57.41 28.91 28.70
C MET A 1 -57.80 29.34 27.31
N GLU A 2 -56.85 29.78 26.48
CA GLU A 2 -57.11 29.85 25.05
C GLU A 2 -57.08 28.42 24.52
N GLU A 3 -58.20 27.72 24.65
CA GLU A 3 -58.38 26.48 23.90
C GLU A 3 -58.50 26.83 22.42
N LEU A 4 -57.86 26.05 21.57
CA LEU A 4 -58.05 26.10 20.11
C LEU A 4 -59.56 26.06 19.81
N THR A 5 -60.06 27.07 19.10
CA THR A 5 -61.45 27.04 18.65
C THR A 5 -61.68 25.85 17.71
N LYS A 6 -62.93 25.38 17.57
CA LYS A 6 -63.25 24.30 16.63
C LYS A 6 -62.76 24.61 15.20
N GLU A 7 -62.91 25.85 14.76
CA GLU A 7 -62.39 26.34 13.47
C GLU A 7 -60.88 26.22 13.39
N GLN A 8 -60.14 26.74 14.39
CA GLN A 8 -58.67 26.66 14.39
C GLN A 8 -58.18 25.20 14.36
N ARG A 9 -58.84 24.32 15.12
CA ARG A 9 -58.52 22.89 15.10
C ARG A 9 -58.72 22.27 13.72
N GLN A 10 -59.82 22.63 13.05
CA GLN A 10 -60.12 22.12 11.72
C GLN A 10 -59.11 22.62 10.67
N ILE A 11 -58.72 23.90 10.74
CA ILE A 11 -57.68 24.47 9.87
C ILE A 11 -56.34 23.74 10.06
N ILE A 12 -55.95 23.51 11.33
CA ILE A 12 -54.72 22.76 11.64
C ILE A 12 -54.78 21.33 11.10
N GLU A 13 -55.89 20.63 11.30
CA GLU A 13 -56.05 19.24 10.84
C GLU A 13 -55.98 19.13 9.31
N GLU A 14 -56.62 20.06 8.59
CA GLU A 14 -56.58 20.08 7.12
C GLU A 14 -55.17 20.41 6.58
N GLU A 15 -54.44 21.32 7.21
CA GLU A 15 -53.05 21.60 6.83
C GLU A 15 -52.14 20.40 7.10
N ILE A 16 -52.32 19.68 8.21
CA ILE A 16 -51.59 18.43 8.47
C ILE A 16 -51.85 17.40 7.37
N LYS A 17 -53.13 17.15 7.02
CA LYS A 17 -53.50 16.17 5.97
C LYS A 17 -52.89 16.55 4.62
N LYS A 18 -52.89 17.84 4.28
CA LYS A 18 -52.28 18.38 3.06
C LYS A 18 -50.77 18.13 3.02
N GLU A 19 -50.05 18.36 4.12
CA GLU A 19 -48.62 18.08 4.20
C GLU A 19 -48.32 16.57 4.13
N ILE A 20 -49.12 15.71 4.76
CA ILE A 20 -48.96 14.24 4.65
C ILE A 20 -49.13 13.78 3.20
N LYS A 21 -50.12 14.32 2.49
CA LYS A 21 -50.36 13.96 1.07
C LYS A 21 -49.19 14.34 0.17
N LYS A 22 -48.43 15.40 0.50
CA LYS A 22 -47.23 15.79 -0.25
C LYS A 22 -46.06 14.84 -0.05
N ALA A 23 -45.94 14.21 1.11
CA ALA A 23 -44.79 13.39 1.48
C ALA A 23 -44.72 12.02 0.78
N ASN A 24 -45.78 11.58 0.09
CA ASN A 24 -45.87 10.28 -0.58
C ASN A 24 -45.43 9.09 0.31
N THR A 25 -45.92 9.08 1.55
CA THR A 25 -45.59 8.08 2.57
C THR A 25 -46.16 6.69 2.24
N PHE A 26 -45.45 5.63 2.63
CA PHE A 26 -45.94 4.24 2.52
C PHE A 26 -46.73 3.78 3.76
N LEU A 27 -46.86 4.62 4.78
CA LEU A 27 -47.51 4.27 6.04
C LEU A 27 -49.00 3.97 5.83
N LYS A 28 -49.49 2.97 6.56
CA LYS A 28 -50.92 2.59 6.51
C LYS A 28 -51.81 3.72 7.05
N PRO A 29 -53.07 3.84 6.58
CA PRO A 29 -54.01 4.88 7.02
C PRO A 29 -54.21 4.96 8.54
N GLU A 30 -54.18 3.81 9.22
CA GLU A 30 -54.29 3.74 10.69
C GLU A 30 -53.15 4.49 11.39
N LEU A 31 -51.92 4.32 10.92
CA LEU A 31 -50.74 4.99 11.48
C LEU A 31 -50.74 6.48 11.13
N ILE A 32 -51.18 6.84 9.91
CA ILE A 32 -51.39 8.22 9.50
C ILE A 32 -52.36 8.94 10.44
N ASN A 33 -53.51 8.31 10.73
CA ASN A 33 -54.49 8.88 11.66
C ASN A 33 -53.92 9.08 13.06
N LYS A 34 -53.10 8.13 13.54
CA LYS A 34 -52.39 8.27 14.81
C LYS A 34 -51.45 9.47 14.79
N ILE A 35 -50.64 9.63 13.74
CA ILE A 35 -49.73 10.78 13.57
C ILE A 35 -50.50 12.10 13.61
N ILE A 36 -51.65 12.19 12.93
CA ILE A 36 -52.49 13.39 12.93
C ILE A 36 -52.94 13.73 14.36
N GLN A 37 -53.42 12.74 15.12
CA GLN A 37 -53.85 12.97 16.51
C GLN A 37 -52.69 13.35 17.43
N ASP A 38 -51.53 12.70 17.27
CA ASP A 38 -50.33 12.99 18.07
C ASP A 38 -49.86 14.44 17.83
N ILE A 39 -49.80 14.89 16.58
CA ILE A 39 -49.41 16.28 16.25
C ILE A 39 -50.41 17.28 16.85
N ILE A 40 -51.72 17.02 16.74
CA ILE A 40 -52.76 17.91 17.31
C ILE A 40 -52.65 17.94 18.84
N GLY A 41 -52.44 16.79 19.48
CA GLY A 41 -52.26 16.68 20.93
C GLY A 41 -51.04 17.48 21.41
N ASP A 42 -49.94 17.38 20.67
CA ASP A 42 -48.68 18.06 20.95
C ASP A 42 -48.81 19.59 20.83
N ILE A 43 -49.55 20.08 19.82
CA ILE A 43 -49.87 21.51 19.67
C ILE A 43 -50.72 21.99 20.85
N LYS A 44 -51.78 21.26 21.21
CA LYS A 44 -52.65 21.60 22.36
C LYS A 44 -51.88 21.66 23.67
N GLY A 45 -51.02 20.67 23.91
CA GLY A 45 -50.21 20.59 25.12
C GLY A 45 -49.29 21.80 25.30
N LYS A 46 -48.68 22.28 24.21
CA LYS A 46 -47.82 23.46 24.28
C LYS A 46 -48.59 24.79 24.42
N ILE A 47 -49.80 24.91 23.87
CA ILE A 47 -50.66 26.09 24.11
C ILE A 47 -51.03 26.20 25.59
N ASN A 48 -51.32 25.07 26.24
CA ASN A 48 -51.68 25.05 27.66
C ASN A 48 -50.48 25.35 28.58
N ASN A 49 -49.27 24.94 28.19
CA ASN A 49 -48.04 25.26 28.91
C ASN A 49 -47.47 26.62 28.46
N LYS A 50 -47.91 27.70 29.11
CA LYS A 50 -47.57 29.14 28.94
C LYS A 50 -46.09 29.52 28.68
N PHE A 51 -45.14 28.60 28.70
CA PHE A 51 -43.71 28.91 28.80
C PHE A 51 -42.93 28.95 27.47
N LYS A 52 -43.47 28.51 26.31
CA LYS A 52 -42.66 28.52 25.05
C LYS A 52 -43.43 28.21 23.74
N CYS A 53 -44.61 28.78 23.49
CA CYS A 53 -45.41 28.45 22.29
C CYS A 53 -45.88 29.68 21.49
N PRO A 54 -46.11 29.55 20.17
CA PRO A 54 -46.50 30.62 19.27
C PRO A 54 -47.68 31.45 19.76
N LYS A 55 -47.57 32.76 19.63
CA LYS A 55 -48.60 33.69 20.14
C LYS A 55 -49.81 33.81 19.21
N ASN A 56 -49.79 33.19 18.01
CA ASN A 56 -50.89 33.23 17.05
C ASN A 56 -51.01 31.94 16.21
N LEU A 57 -52.17 31.74 15.56
CA LEU A 57 -52.46 30.59 14.68
C LEU A 57 -51.46 30.47 13.54
N GLU A 58 -50.98 31.60 13.01
CA GLU A 58 -50.10 31.67 11.86
C GLU A 58 -48.74 31.00 12.12
N GLU A 59 -48.17 31.24 13.30
CA GLU A 59 -46.92 30.63 13.74
C GLU A 59 -47.10 29.14 14.15
N ILE A 60 -48.31 28.71 14.51
CA ILE A 60 -48.63 27.27 14.59
C ILE A 60 -48.61 26.65 13.20
N LEU A 61 -49.32 27.24 12.22
CA LEU A 61 -49.42 26.73 10.85
C LEU A 61 -48.05 26.64 10.18
N SER A 62 -47.17 27.63 10.39
CA SER A 62 -45.80 27.62 9.86
C SER A 62 -44.93 26.48 10.42
N SER A 63 -45.26 25.94 11.60
CA SER A 63 -44.55 24.83 12.22
C SER A 63 -45.04 23.43 11.77
N ILE A 64 -46.22 23.35 11.14
CA ILE A 64 -46.85 22.07 10.76
C ILE A 64 -46.00 21.25 9.79
N PRO A 65 -45.43 21.82 8.71
CA PRO A 65 -44.65 21.04 7.75
C PRO A 65 -43.50 20.27 8.40
N GLN A 66 -42.76 20.90 9.31
CA GLN A 66 -41.67 20.24 10.04
C GLN A 66 -42.19 19.18 11.00
N LYS A 67 -43.27 19.44 11.74
CA LYS A 67 -43.88 18.45 12.64
C LYS A 67 -44.36 17.20 11.89
N VAL A 68 -44.97 17.38 10.72
CA VAL A 68 -45.41 16.28 9.85
C VAL A 68 -44.20 15.49 9.33
N TYR A 69 -43.20 16.18 8.78
CA TYR A 69 -41.96 15.55 8.29
C TYR A 69 -41.27 14.69 9.36
N VAL A 70 -41.12 15.22 10.57
CA VAL A 70 -40.49 14.51 11.69
C VAL A 70 -41.31 13.30 12.13
N SER A 71 -42.63 13.43 12.21
CA SER A 71 -43.50 12.36 12.68
C SER A 71 -43.57 11.21 11.67
N LEU A 72 -43.69 11.52 10.37
CA LEU A 72 -43.64 10.52 9.30
C LEU A 72 -42.28 9.81 9.28
N GLY A 73 -41.18 10.57 9.26
CA GLY A 73 -39.84 9.99 9.20
C GLY A 73 -39.55 9.07 10.38
N LYS A 74 -39.96 9.45 11.61
CA LYS A 74 -39.82 8.57 12.78
C LYS A 74 -40.55 7.24 12.59
N GLU A 75 -41.81 7.26 12.13
CA GLU A 75 -42.58 6.04 11.95
C GLU A 75 -42.08 5.17 10.80
N GLU A 76 -41.70 5.77 9.67
CA GLU A 76 -41.17 5.04 8.52
C GLU A 76 -39.82 4.38 8.82
N ILE A 77 -38.90 5.13 9.45
CA ILE A 77 -37.59 4.61 9.88
C ILE A 77 -37.79 3.47 10.89
N LYS A 78 -38.68 3.64 11.87
CA LYS A 78 -38.99 2.59 12.85
C LYS A 78 -39.57 1.34 12.20
N GLN A 79 -40.49 1.47 11.24
CA GLN A 79 -41.05 0.31 10.55
C GLN A 79 -40.00 -0.42 9.71
N ILE A 80 -39.23 0.31 8.89
CA ILE A 80 -38.24 -0.28 7.98
C ILE A 80 -37.11 -0.96 8.76
N LEU A 81 -36.56 -0.27 9.75
CA LEU A 81 -35.41 -0.75 10.51
C LEU A 81 -35.79 -1.57 11.75
N LYS A 82 -37.09 -1.76 11.99
CA LYS A 82 -37.65 -2.47 13.17
C LYS A 82 -37.10 -1.90 14.49
N LEU A 83 -37.21 -0.59 14.65
CA LEU A 83 -36.69 0.14 15.81
C LEU A 83 -37.81 0.52 16.78
N ASP A 84 -37.50 0.49 18.08
CA ASP A 84 -38.40 1.01 19.12
C ASP A 84 -38.33 2.54 19.20
N PHE A 85 -37.17 3.11 18.88
CA PHE A 85 -36.89 4.53 19.05
C PHE A 85 -36.08 5.10 17.88
N CYS A 86 -36.44 6.32 17.49
CA CYS A 86 -35.70 7.14 16.53
C CYS A 86 -35.83 8.61 16.97
N CYS A 87 -34.71 9.31 17.13
CA CYS A 87 -34.70 10.73 17.48
C CYS A 87 -34.42 11.60 16.25
N PHE A 88 -34.88 12.85 16.34
CA PHE A 88 -34.67 13.87 15.32
C PHE A 88 -34.09 15.10 16.00
N VAL A 89 -32.86 15.45 15.64
CA VAL A 89 -32.08 16.56 16.23
C VAL A 89 -31.34 17.25 15.10
N ASP A 90 -31.29 18.58 15.12
CA ASP A 90 -30.57 19.41 14.14
C ASP A 90 -30.86 19.04 12.67
N ASN A 91 -32.12 18.79 12.36
CA ASN A 91 -32.62 18.39 11.04
C ASN A 91 -32.14 17.01 10.53
N VAL A 92 -31.70 16.12 11.42
CA VAL A 92 -31.22 14.77 11.08
C VAL A 92 -31.89 13.71 11.94
N PHE A 93 -32.20 12.56 11.35
CA PHE A 93 -32.68 11.39 12.09
C PHE A 93 -31.51 10.55 12.58
N TYR A 94 -31.50 10.25 13.87
CA TYR A 94 -30.47 9.45 14.52
C TYR A 94 -31.00 8.04 14.81
N ILE A 95 -30.20 7.05 14.42
CA ILE A 95 -30.41 5.63 14.67
C ILE A 95 -29.24 5.17 15.53
N ASP A 96 -29.48 4.96 16.81
CA ASP A 96 -28.47 4.48 17.75
C ASP A 96 -28.84 3.10 18.32
N SER A 97 -27.87 2.49 19.00
CA SER A 97 -28.09 1.41 19.95
C SER A 97 -29.23 1.75 20.92
N ALA A 98 -30.06 0.76 21.29
CA ALA A 98 -31.03 0.97 22.35
C ALA A 98 -30.26 1.21 23.65
N PRO A 99 -30.53 2.28 24.42
CA PRO A 99 -30.00 2.36 25.77
C PRO A 99 -30.51 1.16 26.57
N LYS A 100 -29.60 0.29 27.04
CA LYS A 100 -29.94 -0.63 28.12
C LYS A 100 -30.22 0.23 29.35
N ILE A 101 -31.49 0.37 29.69
CA ILE A 101 -31.88 0.87 31.01
C ILE A 101 -31.55 -0.26 31.99
N GLU A 102 -30.31 -0.31 32.47
CA GLU A 102 -30.02 -1.12 33.66
C GLU A 102 -30.69 -0.43 34.87
N PRO A 103 -31.41 -1.17 35.74
CA PRO A 103 -31.94 -0.62 36.98
C PRO A 103 -30.80 0.01 37.78
N TYR A 104 -31.08 1.11 38.47
CA TYR A 104 -30.10 1.98 39.15
C TYR A 104 -29.39 1.35 40.38
N GLU A 105 -29.22 0.03 40.41
CA GLU A 105 -28.53 -0.69 41.48
C GLU A 105 -27.31 -1.44 40.91
N HIS A 106 -26.12 -1.02 41.37
CA HIS A 106 -24.82 -1.63 41.13
C HIS A 106 -24.26 -1.62 39.70
N ASN A 107 -23.42 -0.63 39.36
CA ASN A 107 -22.01 -0.82 38.96
C ASN A 107 -21.37 0.48 38.45
N GLN A 108 -20.49 1.09 39.24
CA GLN A 108 -19.64 2.20 38.81
C GLN A 108 -18.39 1.77 38.01
N ASN A 109 -18.23 0.50 37.64
CA ASN A 109 -16.99 -0.01 37.01
C ASN A 109 -17.19 -1.09 35.93
N LYS A 110 -18.34 -1.13 35.24
CA LYS A 110 -18.43 -1.86 33.96
C LYS A 110 -18.47 -0.83 32.84
N THR A 111 -17.42 -0.80 32.01
CA THR A 111 -17.56 -0.35 30.63
C THR A 111 -18.76 -1.08 30.07
N ALA A 112 -19.88 -0.37 29.91
CA ALA A 112 -21.06 -0.90 29.26
C ALA A 112 -20.57 -1.45 27.93
N ILE A 113 -20.66 -2.77 27.74
CA ILE A 113 -20.45 -3.36 26.43
C ILE A 113 -21.63 -2.85 25.62
N GLU A 114 -21.42 -1.76 24.89
CA GLU A 114 -22.40 -1.15 24.01
C GLU A 114 -22.80 -2.20 22.98
N GLU A 115 -23.97 -2.81 23.18
CA GLU A 115 -24.50 -3.80 22.25
C GLU A 115 -24.81 -3.09 20.93
N GLN A 116 -23.96 -3.36 19.93
CA GLN A 116 -24.15 -2.80 18.59
C GLN A 116 -25.46 -3.34 17.99
N ARG A 117 -26.27 -2.45 17.41
CA ARG A 117 -27.57 -2.81 16.86
C ARG A 117 -27.43 -3.46 15.49
N ILE A 118 -27.94 -4.68 15.32
CA ILE A 118 -27.98 -5.32 14.00
C ILE A 118 -29.11 -4.70 13.17
N ILE A 119 -28.76 -4.14 12.02
CA ILE A 119 -29.72 -3.65 11.03
C ILE A 119 -30.10 -4.83 10.11
N GLN A 120 -31.39 -5.12 10.03
CA GLN A 120 -31.96 -6.13 9.13
C GLN A 120 -33.17 -5.56 8.40
N CYS A 121 -32.94 -4.95 7.25
CA CYS A 121 -33.97 -4.50 6.33
C CYS A 121 -33.65 -4.97 4.90
N SER A 122 -34.64 -4.90 4.00
CA SER A 122 -34.35 -5.12 2.59
C SER A 122 -33.47 -3.98 2.08
N TYR A 123 -32.68 -4.27 1.05
CA TYR A 123 -31.81 -3.28 0.45
C TYR A 123 -32.59 -2.10 -0.15
N ASP A 124 -33.73 -2.35 -0.79
CA ASP A 124 -34.56 -1.30 -1.38
C ASP A 124 -35.19 -0.39 -0.31
N ASP A 125 -35.57 -0.95 0.85
CA ASP A 125 -36.05 -0.13 1.97
C ASP A 125 -34.94 0.76 2.54
N LEU A 126 -33.71 0.23 2.66
CA LEU A 126 -32.56 1.02 3.11
C LEU A 126 -32.30 2.20 2.18
N LEU A 127 -32.37 1.97 0.86
CA LEU A 127 -32.22 3.02 -0.13
C LEU A 127 -33.33 4.06 -0.11
N TYR A 128 -34.57 3.60 0.10
CA TYR A 128 -35.68 4.52 0.29
C TYR A 128 -35.36 5.49 1.43
N LEU A 129 -34.84 4.99 2.56
CA LEU A 129 -34.45 5.85 3.67
C LEU A 129 -33.32 6.82 3.30
N PHE A 130 -32.27 6.36 2.62
CA PHE A 130 -31.12 7.20 2.24
C PHE A 130 -31.51 8.36 1.32
N LYS A 131 -32.50 8.15 0.44
CA LYS A 131 -33.00 9.18 -0.47
C LYS A 131 -33.95 10.16 0.21
N THR A 132 -34.73 9.68 1.18
CA THR A 132 -35.85 10.44 1.76
C THR A 132 -35.42 11.27 2.97
N TYR A 133 -34.51 10.73 3.78
CA TYR A 133 -34.15 11.30 5.08
C TYR A 133 -32.65 11.53 5.21
N PRO A 134 -32.24 12.63 5.86
CA PRO A 134 -30.89 12.75 6.38
C PRO A 134 -30.72 11.83 7.60
N LEU A 135 -29.73 10.94 7.57
CA LEU A 135 -29.58 9.87 8.55
C LEU A 135 -28.20 9.83 9.18
N ILE A 136 -28.16 9.55 10.49
CA ILE A 136 -26.95 9.16 11.23
C ILE A 136 -27.21 7.81 11.88
N PHE A 137 -26.45 6.80 11.47
CA PHE A 137 -26.36 5.51 12.14
C PHE A 137 -25.18 5.55 13.11
N ASN A 138 -25.41 5.19 14.37
CA ASN A 138 -24.38 5.10 15.39
C ASN A 138 -24.41 3.70 16.02
N HIS A 139 -23.24 3.09 16.23
CA HIS A 139 -23.09 1.75 16.83
C HIS A 139 -23.96 0.66 16.16
N CYS A 140 -24.06 0.68 14.84
CA CYS A 140 -24.85 -0.28 14.07
C CYS A 140 -24.00 -1.35 13.36
N ILE A 141 -24.50 -2.59 13.28
CA ILE A 141 -23.95 -3.70 12.50
C ILE A 141 -24.81 -3.94 11.26
N PHE A 142 -24.20 -3.93 10.09
CA PHE A 142 -24.79 -4.33 8.82
C PHE A 142 -24.25 -5.70 8.43
N ASP A 143 -25.05 -6.76 8.67
CA ASP A 143 -24.70 -8.15 8.33
C ASP A 143 -25.35 -8.64 7.03
N TYR A 144 -25.37 -7.77 6.02
CA TYR A 144 -25.89 -8.08 4.69
C TYR A 144 -25.18 -7.23 3.65
N LYS A 145 -25.24 -7.68 2.40
CA LYS A 145 -24.61 -7.00 1.28
C LYS A 145 -25.38 -5.72 0.95
N ILE A 146 -24.67 -4.60 0.84
CA ILE A 146 -25.20 -3.34 0.31
C ILE A 146 -24.70 -3.25 -1.13
N ASP A 147 -25.47 -3.71 -2.12
CA ASP A 147 -25.00 -3.76 -3.52
C ASP A 147 -26.08 -3.32 -4.50
N LYS A 148 -26.06 -2.04 -4.88
CA LYS A 148 -26.73 -1.59 -6.10
C LYS A 148 -25.77 -0.84 -6.99
N LYS A 149 -25.56 -1.45 -8.14
CA LYS A 149 -24.72 -0.91 -9.20
C LYS A 149 -25.34 0.31 -9.88
N THR A 150 -26.67 0.51 -9.77
CA THR A 150 -27.32 1.69 -10.32
C THR A 150 -27.07 2.91 -9.43
N PRO A 151 -26.72 4.07 -10.02
CA PRO A 151 -26.52 5.29 -9.27
C PRO A 151 -27.74 5.67 -8.42
N ILE A 152 -27.48 6.14 -7.20
CA ILE A 152 -28.45 6.78 -6.32
C ILE A 152 -28.45 8.26 -6.71
N GLU A 153 -29.55 8.74 -7.28
CA GLU A 153 -29.67 10.09 -7.88
C GLU A 153 -29.14 11.21 -6.97
N GLN A 154 -29.72 11.37 -5.78
CA GLN A 154 -29.33 12.43 -4.87
C GLN A 154 -29.54 12.00 -3.43
N ILE A 155 -28.51 12.18 -2.60
CA ILE A 155 -28.61 12.02 -1.14
C ILE A 155 -28.31 13.36 -0.47
N LYS A 156 -28.99 13.65 0.65
CA LYS A 156 -28.66 14.81 1.49
C LYS A 156 -27.46 14.49 2.38
N LYS A 157 -27.72 14.06 3.62
CA LYS A 157 -26.73 13.71 4.63
C LYS A 157 -26.85 12.25 5.01
N LEU A 158 -25.73 11.54 5.01
CA LEU A 158 -25.67 10.15 5.42
C LEU A 158 -24.39 9.92 6.21
N SER A 159 -24.53 9.49 7.47
CA SER A 159 -23.41 9.21 8.34
C SER A 159 -23.53 7.85 9.01
N PHE A 160 -22.40 7.16 9.11
CA PHE A 160 -22.20 5.93 9.85
C PHE A 160 -21.08 6.17 10.85
N LEU A 161 -21.38 6.05 12.14
CA LEU A 161 -20.46 6.30 13.24
C LEU A 161 -20.33 5.02 14.04
N ASN A 162 -19.09 4.56 14.26
CA ASN A 162 -18.82 3.36 15.06
C ASN A 162 -19.55 2.10 14.50
N CYS A 163 -19.76 2.04 13.18
CA CYS A 163 -20.51 0.98 12.53
C CYS A 163 -19.62 -0.19 12.06
N ASN A 164 -20.21 -1.37 11.92
CA ASN A 164 -19.53 -2.55 11.39
C ASN A 164 -20.27 -3.12 10.18
N PHE A 165 -19.58 -3.27 9.05
CA PHE A 165 -20.11 -3.84 7.82
C PHE A 165 -19.48 -5.21 7.59
N LYS A 166 -20.28 -6.28 7.73
CA LYS A 166 -19.79 -7.67 7.67
C LYS A 166 -19.67 -8.22 6.24
N LYS A 167 -20.32 -7.57 5.28
CA LYS A 167 -20.40 -7.98 3.87
C LYS A 167 -20.02 -6.80 2.97
N GLU A 168 -19.91 -7.08 1.66
CA GLU A 168 -19.55 -6.09 0.64
C GLU A 168 -20.49 -4.87 0.67
N VAL A 169 -19.89 -3.68 0.54
CA VAL A 169 -20.57 -2.38 0.46
C VAL A 169 -20.25 -1.73 -0.88
N TYR A 170 -21.27 -1.47 -1.67
CA TYR A 170 -21.21 -0.76 -2.93
C TYR A 170 -22.22 0.40 -2.87
N LEU A 171 -21.69 1.62 -2.86
CA LEU A 171 -22.45 2.86 -2.86
C LEU A 171 -22.02 3.70 -4.06
N ASN A 172 -22.95 3.95 -4.98
CA ASN A 172 -22.70 4.80 -6.13
C ASN A 172 -23.69 5.96 -6.10
N PHE A 173 -23.22 7.14 -5.70
CA PHE A 173 -24.02 8.36 -5.65
C PHE A 173 -23.80 9.13 -6.95
N GLN A 174 -24.87 9.59 -7.59
CA GLN A 174 -24.71 10.58 -8.65
C GLN A 174 -24.30 11.92 -8.02
N GLU A 175 -24.97 12.34 -6.95
CA GLU A 175 -24.54 13.49 -6.13
C GLU A 175 -24.91 13.34 -4.64
N CYS A 176 -23.99 13.68 -3.75
CA CYS A 176 -24.22 13.82 -2.31
C CYS A 176 -24.11 15.30 -1.94
N LEU A 177 -25.23 15.89 -1.51
CA LEU A 177 -25.36 17.34 -1.33
C LEU A 177 -24.78 17.87 -0.02
N ASP A 178 -24.73 17.05 1.02
CA ASP A 178 -24.31 17.41 2.37
C ASP A 178 -23.23 16.41 2.84
N SER A 179 -22.81 16.49 4.11
CA SER A 179 -21.72 15.68 4.66
C SER A 179 -21.99 14.18 4.52
N PHE A 180 -21.01 13.43 4.00
CA PHE A 180 -20.98 11.97 4.02
C PHE A 180 -19.90 11.49 5.00
N GLN A 181 -20.26 10.66 5.96
CA GLN A 181 -19.33 10.26 7.03
C GLN A 181 -19.41 8.76 7.30
N MET A 182 -18.26 8.11 7.42
CA MET A 182 -18.12 6.72 7.82
C MET A 182 -16.94 6.62 8.80
N ASP A 183 -17.12 7.21 9.98
CA ASP A 183 -16.06 7.34 11.00
C ASP A 183 -16.08 6.17 11.99
N ASN A 184 -14.89 5.76 12.44
CA ASN A 184 -14.67 4.62 13.33
C ASN A 184 -15.35 3.34 12.83
N CYS A 185 -15.49 3.20 11.51
CA CYS A 185 -16.20 2.09 10.90
C CYS A 185 -15.25 0.94 10.59
N VAL A 186 -15.73 -0.30 10.71
CA VAL A 186 -15.00 -1.50 10.32
C VAL A 186 -15.68 -2.16 9.13
N PHE A 187 -14.94 -2.32 8.04
CA PHE A 187 -15.40 -3.01 6.84
C PHE A 187 -14.68 -4.34 6.73
N GLU A 188 -15.41 -5.44 6.93
CA GLU A 188 -14.87 -6.80 6.89
C GLU A 188 -14.61 -7.28 5.46
N ASP A 189 -15.35 -6.74 4.48
CA ASP A 189 -15.30 -7.15 3.08
C ASP A 189 -15.07 -5.95 2.13
N ARG A 190 -15.14 -6.18 0.82
CA ARG A 190 -14.90 -5.17 -0.23
C ARG A 190 -15.80 -3.95 -0.05
N VAL A 191 -15.22 -2.76 -0.24
CA VAL A 191 -15.94 -1.49 -0.28
C VAL A 191 -15.69 -0.79 -1.62
N THR A 192 -16.76 -0.36 -2.28
CA THR A 192 -16.70 0.51 -3.44
C THR A 192 -17.61 1.70 -3.18
N ILE A 193 -17.03 2.91 -3.17
CA ILE A 193 -17.76 4.16 -3.03
C ILE A 193 -17.44 4.99 -4.26
N LYS A 194 -18.49 5.45 -4.95
CA LYS A 194 -18.41 6.28 -6.14
C LYS A 194 -19.35 7.46 -6.03
N GLY A 195 -18.99 8.54 -6.69
CA GLY A 195 -19.86 9.69 -6.85
C GLY A 195 -19.20 11.02 -6.61
N LYS A 196 -20.03 12.06 -6.77
CA LYS A 196 -19.68 13.44 -6.47
C LYS A 196 -20.18 13.85 -5.09
N PHE A 197 -19.29 14.36 -4.26
CA PHE A 197 -19.57 14.83 -2.91
C PHE A 197 -19.39 16.34 -2.84
N ASN A 198 -20.49 17.06 -2.67
CA ASN A 198 -20.52 18.53 -2.66
C ASN A 198 -20.12 19.14 -1.31
N ASP A 199 -20.11 18.35 -0.24
CA ASP A 199 -19.65 18.75 1.08
C ASP A 199 -18.52 17.84 1.59
N ASN A 200 -18.11 18.01 2.84
CA ASN A 200 -17.02 17.28 3.45
C ASN A 200 -17.34 15.78 3.56
N VAL A 201 -16.32 14.96 3.29
CA VAL A 201 -16.36 13.51 3.42
C VAL A 201 -15.39 13.05 4.50
N TYR A 202 -15.81 12.10 5.34
CA TYR A 202 -15.02 11.64 6.48
C TYR A 202 -14.99 10.10 6.57
N PHE A 203 -13.79 9.55 6.76
CA PHE A 203 -13.50 8.13 7.00
C PHE A 203 -12.52 7.97 8.19
N ASN A 204 -12.63 8.85 9.19
CA ASN A 204 -11.66 8.95 10.27
C ASN A 204 -11.58 7.65 11.07
N ASN A 205 -10.38 7.15 11.31
CA ASN A 205 -10.08 5.92 12.06
C ASN A 205 -10.80 4.66 11.55
N SER A 206 -11.30 4.68 10.32
CA SER A 206 -11.99 3.52 9.74
C SER A 206 -11.00 2.46 9.25
N ILE A 207 -11.42 1.20 9.32
CA ILE A 207 -10.58 0.04 9.01
C ILE A 207 -11.20 -0.73 7.84
N PHE A 208 -10.51 -0.70 6.70
CA PHE A 208 -10.83 -1.50 5.52
C PHE A 208 -10.00 -2.78 5.56
N LYS A 209 -10.63 -3.90 5.95
CA LYS A 209 -9.95 -5.20 6.05
C LYS A 209 -9.71 -5.85 4.69
N ASN A 210 -10.51 -5.50 3.69
CA ASN A 210 -10.42 -5.98 2.31
C ASN A 210 -10.20 -4.79 1.33
N TYR A 211 -10.34 -5.04 0.02
CA TYR A 211 -10.19 -4.03 -1.03
C TYR A 211 -11.16 -2.84 -0.86
N ALA A 212 -10.63 -1.63 -0.97
CA ALA A 212 -11.39 -0.39 -0.87
C ALA A 212 -11.17 0.45 -2.14
N ASP A 213 -12.25 0.83 -2.80
CA ASP A 213 -12.24 1.45 -4.11
C ASP A 213 -13.04 2.76 -4.13
N PHE A 214 -12.34 3.83 -4.47
CA PHE A 214 -12.79 5.22 -4.55
C PHE A 214 -12.40 5.85 -5.89
N HIS A 215 -12.18 5.04 -6.94
CA HIS A 215 -11.83 5.58 -8.25
C HIS A 215 -12.92 6.51 -8.78
N GLU A 216 -12.49 7.57 -9.46
CA GLU A 216 -13.38 8.57 -10.10
C GLU A 216 -14.31 9.31 -9.10
N CYS A 217 -14.05 9.24 -7.80
CA CYS A 217 -14.76 10.09 -6.83
C CYS A 217 -14.38 11.57 -7.01
N GLU A 218 -15.38 12.45 -6.92
CA GLU A 218 -15.17 13.89 -6.92
C GLU A 218 -15.48 14.45 -5.53
N PHE A 219 -14.47 15.01 -4.87
CA PHE A 219 -14.58 15.65 -3.56
C PHE A 219 -14.45 17.17 -3.70
N GLU A 220 -15.58 17.88 -3.62
CA GLU A 220 -15.63 19.34 -3.78
C GLU A 220 -15.04 20.08 -2.57
N LYS A 221 -15.25 19.56 -1.36
CA LYS A 221 -14.67 20.09 -0.11
C LYS A 221 -13.65 19.14 0.51
N THR A 222 -13.55 19.10 1.84
CA THR A 222 -12.53 18.31 2.54
C THR A 222 -12.85 16.82 2.44
N ALA A 223 -11.90 16.01 2.00
CA ALA A 223 -11.95 14.56 2.13
C ALA A 223 -10.97 14.12 3.22
N ASN A 224 -11.50 13.57 4.31
CA ASN A 224 -10.71 13.26 5.50
C ASN A 224 -10.59 11.75 5.70
N PHE A 225 -9.36 11.26 5.59
CA PHE A 225 -8.94 9.88 5.80
C PHE A 225 -7.99 9.78 7.00
N TYR A 226 -8.12 10.68 7.98
CA TYR A 226 -7.27 10.70 9.17
C TYR A 226 -7.31 9.37 9.91
N GLY A 227 -6.13 8.78 10.17
CA GLY A 227 -6.03 7.53 10.93
C GLY A 227 -6.65 6.30 10.25
N VAL A 228 -7.04 6.38 8.97
CA VAL A 228 -7.63 5.26 8.24
C VAL A 228 -6.63 4.11 8.11
N ARG A 229 -7.10 2.86 8.14
CA ARG A 229 -6.27 1.68 7.93
C ARG A 229 -6.77 0.88 6.72
N PHE A 230 -5.90 0.73 5.72
CA PHE A 230 -6.12 -0.13 4.55
C PHE A 230 -5.26 -1.40 4.68
N ASN A 231 -5.90 -2.54 4.95
CA ASN A 231 -5.18 -3.84 5.02
C ASN A 231 -4.88 -4.45 3.64
N LYS A 232 -5.51 -3.92 2.59
CA LYS A 232 -5.27 -4.26 1.18
C LYS A 232 -5.09 -2.96 0.40
N THR A 233 -4.49 -3.06 -0.79
CA THR A 233 -4.24 -1.90 -1.65
C THR A 233 -5.53 -1.15 -1.96
N PRO A 234 -5.68 0.13 -1.54
CA PRO A 234 -6.83 0.92 -1.93
C PRO A 234 -6.66 1.49 -3.34
N ASN A 235 -7.77 1.83 -3.99
CA ASN A 235 -7.77 2.50 -5.29
C ASN A 235 -8.44 3.88 -5.20
N PHE A 236 -7.71 4.92 -5.58
CA PHE A 236 -8.16 6.31 -5.70
C PHE A 236 -7.83 6.87 -7.09
N SER A 237 -7.70 5.99 -8.09
CA SER A 237 -7.31 6.41 -9.44
C SER A 237 -8.32 7.39 -10.00
N GLN A 238 -7.84 8.49 -10.58
CA GLN A 238 -8.71 9.54 -11.13
C GLN A 238 -9.66 10.19 -10.10
N ALA A 239 -9.43 10.01 -8.79
CA ALA A 239 -10.17 10.74 -7.78
C ALA A 239 -9.77 12.23 -7.82
N ILE A 240 -10.75 13.12 -7.83
CA ILE A 240 -10.56 14.57 -7.90
C ILE A 240 -10.78 15.16 -6.51
N PHE A 241 -9.73 15.75 -5.93
CA PHE A 241 -9.80 16.48 -4.67
C PHE A 241 -9.71 17.99 -4.94
N ARG A 242 -10.85 18.68 -4.98
CA ARG A 242 -10.87 20.15 -5.14
C ARG A 242 -10.63 20.88 -3.83
N GLY A 243 -11.15 20.33 -2.73
CA GLY A 243 -10.86 20.77 -1.37
C GLY A 243 -9.61 20.10 -0.79
N ASN A 244 -9.47 20.11 0.53
CA ASN A 244 -8.31 19.52 1.19
C ASN A 244 -8.44 17.99 1.34
N LEU A 245 -7.37 17.25 1.02
CA LEU A 245 -7.25 15.83 1.34
C LEU A 245 -6.45 15.68 2.63
N ASN A 246 -7.09 15.28 3.73
CA ASN A 246 -6.37 14.94 4.96
C ASN A 246 -6.08 13.44 4.98
N ALA A 247 -4.80 13.07 4.90
CA ALA A 247 -4.33 11.68 4.97
C ALA A 247 -3.38 11.42 6.15
N VAL A 248 -3.35 12.33 7.14
CA VAL A 248 -2.46 12.20 8.30
C VAL A 248 -2.76 10.92 9.07
N ASN A 249 -1.71 10.17 9.46
CA ASN A 249 -1.81 8.88 10.15
C ASN A 249 -2.53 7.77 9.35
N ALA A 250 -2.77 7.94 8.05
CA ALA A 250 -3.29 6.88 7.18
C ALA A 250 -2.26 5.74 7.08
N ASN A 251 -2.68 4.51 7.35
CA ASN A 251 -1.82 3.33 7.40
C ASN A 251 -2.18 2.33 6.30
N LEU A 252 -1.20 2.03 5.43
CA LEU A 252 -1.32 1.07 4.34
C LEU A 252 -0.51 -0.18 4.70
N ASN A 253 -1.19 -1.30 4.93
CA ASN A 253 -0.55 -2.54 5.38
C ASN A 253 -0.55 -3.62 4.30
N PHE A 254 0.19 -3.39 3.22
CA PHE A 254 0.38 -4.36 2.13
C PHE A 254 1.82 -4.33 1.58
N THR A 255 2.23 -5.43 0.95
CA THR A 255 3.56 -5.61 0.35
C THR A 255 3.56 -5.34 -1.16
N PHE A 256 4.73 -5.28 -1.78
CA PHE A 256 4.87 -5.21 -3.24
C PHE A 256 4.12 -6.35 -3.95
N ASP A 257 4.19 -7.57 -3.41
CA ASP A 257 3.56 -8.75 -4.01
C ASP A 257 2.03 -8.66 -3.88
N ASP A 258 1.50 -8.19 -2.73
CA ASP A 258 0.06 -7.91 -2.56
C ASP A 258 -0.45 -6.87 -3.57
N LEU A 259 0.33 -5.78 -3.77
CA LEU A 259 0.01 -4.74 -4.76
C LEU A 259 0.00 -5.31 -6.18
N GLN A 260 1.02 -6.08 -6.53
CA GLN A 260 1.12 -6.69 -7.86
C GLN A 260 -0.04 -7.66 -8.12
N GLU A 261 -0.44 -8.43 -7.11
CA GLU A 261 -1.61 -9.32 -7.21
C GLU A 261 -2.90 -8.52 -7.40
N ARG A 262 -3.13 -7.46 -6.61
CA ARG A 262 -4.34 -6.63 -6.76
C ARG A 262 -4.42 -5.96 -8.13
N ILE A 263 -3.32 -5.39 -8.64
CA ILE A 263 -3.30 -4.77 -9.96
C ILE A 263 -3.63 -5.79 -11.06
N LYS A 264 -3.13 -7.03 -10.95
CA LYS A 264 -3.48 -8.11 -11.88
C LYS A 264 -4.96 -8.49 -11.79
N GLN A 265 -5.49 -8.60 -10.57
CA GLN A 265 -6.91 -8.90 -10.36
C GLN A 265 -7.80 -7.80 -10.97
N GLU A 266 -7.50 -6.51 -10.76
CA GLU A 266 -8.23 -5.40 -11.42
C GLU A 266 -8.13 -5.46 -12.95
N TYR A 267 -6.93 -5.75 -13.48
CA TYR A 267 -6.72 -5.90 -14.90
C TYR A 267 -7.56 -7.04 -15.51
N GLU A 268 -7.62 -8.19 -14.83
CA GLU A 268 -8.42 -9.35 -15.24
C GLU A 268 -9.91 -9.05 -15.13
N ASP A 269 -10.36 -8.46 -14.01
CA ASP A 269 -11.75 -8.12 -13.74
C ASP A 269 -12.29 -7.10 -14.75
N PHE A 270 -11.54 -6.02 -15.02
CA PHE A 270 -11.95 -4.96 -15.95
C PHE A 270 -11.96 -5.44 -17.40
N ASN A 271 -10.92 -6.17 -17.84
CA ASN A 271 -10.84 -6.62 -19.22
C ASN A 271 -11.73 -7.84 -19.50
N LYS A 272 -12.45 -8.33 -18.49
CA LYS A 272 -13.47 -9.35 -18.68
C LYS A 272 -14.59 -8.79 -19.55
N ASN A 273 -14.78 -9.38 -20.73
CA ASN A 273 -15.81 -9.02 -21.72
C ASN A 273 -15.61 -7.67 -22.43
N ILE A 274 -14.38 -7.14 -22.52
CA ILE A 274 -14.06 -5.94 -23.32
C ILE A 274 -13.14 -6.33 -24.49
N GLU A 275 -13.48 -5.90 -25.72
CA GLU A 275 -12.63 -6.12 -26.91
C GLU A 275 -11.32 -5.32 -26.82
N ASN A 276 -11.41 -4.03 -26.51
CA ASN A 276 -10.26 -3.14 -26.36
C ASN A 276 -9.70 -3.19 -24.94
N LYS A 277 -8.84 -4.18 -24.69
CA LYS A 277 -8.23 -4.39 -23.37
C LYS A 277 -7.31 -3.24 -22.97
N LYS A 278 -7.52 -2.69 -21.78
CA LYS A 278 -6.59 -1.75 -21.14
C LYS A 278 -5.36 -2.54 -20.66
N SER A 279 -4.16 -2.10 -21.05
CA SER A 279 -2.92 -2.81 -20.73
C SER A 279 -2.56 -2.74 -19.24
N LEU A 280 -1.82 -3.74 -18.74
CA LEU A 280 -1.44 -3.83 -17.33
C LEU A 280 -0.57 -2.64 -16.87
N ASP A 281 0.24 -2.07 -17.77
CA ASP A 281 1.00 -0.84 -17.47
C ASP A 281 0.10 0.36 -17.15
N LYS A 282 -1.05 0.48 -17.83
CA LYS A 282 -2.02 1.54 -17.56
C LYS A 282 -2.68 1.37 -16.20
N PHE A 283 -3.08 0.15 -15.82
CA PHE A 283 -3.58 -0.12 -14.47
C PHE A 283 -2.54 0.19 -13.40
N ALA A 284 -1.29 -0.22 -13.61
CA ALA A 284 -0.21 0.11 -12.68
C ALA A 284 -0.05 1.64 -12.52
N ASN A 285 -0.16 2.40 -13.62
CA ASN A 285 -0.14 3.86 -13.59
C ASN A 285 -1.36 4.48 -12.89
N ASP A 286 -2.55 3.89 -13.00
CA ASP A 286 -3.74 4.37 -12.29
C ASP A 286 -3.62 4.19 -10.77
N PHE A 287 -3.12 3.04 -10.34
CA PHE A 287 -2.78 2.83 -8.92
C PHE A 287 -1.67 3.77 -8.47
N ARG A 288 -0.68 4.03 -9.33
CA ARG A 288 0.39 5.00 -9.05
C ARG A 288 -0.18 6.40 -8.79
N ASP A 289 -1.19 6.80 -9.54
CA ASP A 289 -1.85 8.09 -9.39
C ASP A 289 -2.49 8.25 -8.00
N SER A 290 -3.12 7.19 -7.50
CA SER A 290 -3.68 7.14 -6.13
C SER A 290 -2.64 7.52 -5.07
N PHE A 291 -1.47 6.86 -5.10
CA PHE A 291 -0.41 7.12 -4.11
C PHE A 291 0.28 8.46 -4.31
N ARG A 292 0.37 8.93 -5.57
CA ARG A 292 0.91 10.25 -5.89
C ARG A 292 0.05 11.36 -5.27
N THR A 293 -1.28 11.24 -5.34
CA THR A 293 -2.22 12.22 -4.77
C THR A 293 -2.09 12.29 -3.26
N PHE A 294 -2.08 11.15 -2.56
CA PHE A 294 -1.88 11.11 -1.11
C PHE A 294 -0.51 11.66 -0.68
N LYS A 295 0.56 11.27 -1.39
CA LYS A 295 1.91 11.81 -1.13
C LYS A 295 1.94 13.34 -1.24
N ASN A 296 1.35 13.90 -2.30
CA ASN A 296 1.37 15.35 -2.52
C ASN A 296 0.56 16.09 -1.46
N ALA A 297 -0.57 15.54 -1.02
CA ALA A 297 -1.35 16.09 0.09
C ALA A 297 -0.53 16.13 1.39
N LEU A 298 0.15 15.03 1.73
CA LEU A 298 0.99 14.96 2.93
C LEU A 298 2.20 15.91 2.89
N ILE A 299 2.83 16.09 1.72
CA ILE A 299 3.91 17.08 1.55
C ILE A 299 3.38 18.50 1.79
N LYS A 300 2.20 18.83 1.26
CA LYS A 300 1.57 20.14 1.48
C LYS A 300 1.31 20.41 2.97
N ASP A 301 0.98 19.38 3.73
CA ASP A 301 0.75 19.46 5.19
C ASP A 301 2.05 19.36 6.02
N ASN A 302 3.23 19.44 5.40
CA ASN A 302 4.55 19.26 6.04
C ASN A 302 4.74 17.91 6.75
N ASN A 303 3.99 16.87 6.36
CA ASN A 303 4.13 15.52 6.89
C ASN A 303 5.01 14.66 5.97
N LEU A 304 6.32 14.94 6.01
CA LEU A 304 7.32 14.29 5.14
C LEU A 304 7.48 12.79 5.43
N LEU A 305 7.29 12.37 6.68
CA LEU A 305 7.45 10.97 7.10
C LEU A 305 6.38 10.09 6.46
N ASP A 306 5.10 10.46 6.63
CA ASP A 306 3.99 9.72 6.02
C ASP A 306 4.06 9.81 4.49
N ALA A 307 4.42 10.98 3.94
CA ALA A 307 4.60 11.14 2.50
C ALA A 307 5.65 10.17 1.92
N SER A 308 6.72 9.87 2.67
CA SER A 308 7.74 8.90 2.24
C SER A 308 7.17 7.49 2.08
N ASN A 309 6.23 7.08 2.95
CA ASN A 309 5.55 5.79 2.84
C ASN A 309 4.66 5.73 1.58
N PHE A 310 3.91 6.78 1.29
CA PHE A 310 3.12 6.85 0.04
C PHE A 310 4.00 6.88 -1.22
N HIS A 311 5.14 7.57 -1.17
CA HIS A 311 6.10 7.55 -2.27
C HIS A 311 6.69 6.15 -2.52
N LYS A 312 6.85 5.32 -1.49
CA LYS A 312 7.26 3.93 -1.67
C LYS A 312 6.24 3.14 -2.50
N TYR A 313 4.94 3.26 -2.18
CA TYR A 313 3.90 2.57 -2.95
C TYR A 313 3.80 3.11 -4.39
N GLU A 314 4.02 4.42 -4.60
CA GLU A 314 4.17 5.00 -5.93
C GLU A 314 5.30 4.33 -6.73
N LEU A 315 6.46 4.06 -6.10
CA LEU A 315 7.60 3.40 -6.75
C LEU A 315 7.35 1.92 -7.01
N TYR A 316 6.60 1.23 -6.15
CA TYR A 316 6.15 -0.14 -6.43
C TYR A 316 5.29 -0.20 -7.70
N CYS A 317 4.33 0.72 -7.86
CA CYS A 317 3.55 0.82 -9.10
C CYS A 317 4.43 1.10 -10.31
N LYS A 318 5.42 2.01 -10.18
CA LYS A 318 6.34 2.32 -11.27
C LYS A 318 7.21 1.13 -11.68
N GLU A 319 7.66 0.30 -10.73
CA GLU A 319 8.38 -0.94 -11.04
C GLU A 319 7.51 -1.91 -11.85
N ILE A 320 6.23 -2.05 -11.52
CA ILE A 320 5.28 -2.90 -12.27
C ILE A 320 5.03 -2.34 -13.67
N GLU A 321 4.83 -1.03 -13.79
CA GLU A 321 4.66 -0.31 -15.07
C GLU A 321 5.87 -0.53 -15.99
N LEU A 322 7.09 -0.26 -15.48
CA LEU A 322 8.32 -0.44 -16.25
C LEU A 322 8.51 -1.89 -16.68
N LYS A 323 8.21 -2.86 -15.79
CA LYS A 323 8.26 -4.29 -16.13
C LYS A 323 7.43 -4.62 -17.36
N GLN A 324 6.23 -4.06 -17.47
CA GLN A 324 5.35 -4.28 -18.62
C GLN A 324 5.81 -3.53 -19.86
N ASN A 325 6.43 -2.36 -19.71
CA ASN A 325 6.92 -1.59 -20.86
C ASN A 325 8.14 -2.23 -21.52
N TRP A 326 9.12 -2.69 -20.74
CA TRP A 326 10.32 -3.29 -21.33
C TRP A 326 10.11 -4.73 -21.83
N ASP A 327 9.08 -5.45 -21.36
CA ASP A 327 8.79 -6.83 -21.81
C ASP A 327 8.09 -6.88 -23.19
N LYS A 328 7.55 -5.76 -23.67
CA LYS A 328 6.95 -5.64 -25.01
C LYS A 328 7.98 -5.98 -26.10
N ARG A 329 7.61 -6.78 -27.12
CA ARG A 329 8.52 -7.11 -28.25
C ARG A 329 8.96 -5.82 -28.95
N GLY A 330 10.27 -5.72 -29.20
CA GLY A 330 10.86 -4.58 -29.91
C GLY A 330 10.42 -4.56 -31.37
N GLU A 331 10.37 -3.37 -31.96
CA GLU A 331 10.11 -3.21 -33.39
C GLU A 331 11.43 -3.38 -34.17
N ASN A 332 11.34 -4.04 -35.33
CA ASN A 332 12.47 -4.09 -36.26
C ASN A 332 12.76 -2.67 -36.73
N VAL A 333 13.99 -2.19 -36.52
CA VAL A 333 14.39 -0.82 -36.83
C VAL A 333 14.34 -0.58 -38.34
N LYS A 334 13.38 0.23 -38.79
CA LYS A 334 13.25 0.68 -40.19
C LYS A 334 13.43 2.19 -40.33
N ASN A 335 13.22 2.94 -39.25
CA ASN A 335 13.35 4.39 -39.21
C ASN A 335 13.92 4.86 -37.86
N THR A 336 14.14 6.17 -37.71
CA THR A 336 14.63 6.79 -36.47
C THR A 336 13.67 6.63 -35.29
N THR A 337 12.36 6.65 -35.53
CA THR A 337 11.33 6.46 -34.51
C THR A 337 11.41 5.06 -33.88
N ASP A 338 11.69 4.03 -34.68
CA ASP A 338 11.85 2.66 -34.21
C ASP A 338 13.13 2.51 -33.35
N LEU A 339 14.19 3.25 -33.70
CA LEU A 339 15.41 3.33 -32.90
C LEU A 339 15.13 4.01 -31.55
N GLU A 340 14.43 5.14 -31.54
CA GLU A 340 14.04 5.84 -30.31
C GLU A 340 13.20 4.95 -29.39
N LYS A 341 12.24 4.20 -29.94
CA LYS A 341 11.44 3.21 -29.18
C LYS A 341 12.34 2.16 -28.52
N ASN A 342 13.29 1.59 -29.26
CA ASN A 342 14.20 0.57 -28.74
C ASN A 342 15.14 1.14 -27.66
N VAL A 343 15.62 2.38 -27.81
CA VAL A 343 16.41 3.07 -26.78
C VAL A 343 15.59 3.32 -25.52
N SER A 344 14.33 3.77 -25.66
CA SER A 344 13.42 3.95 -24.53
C SER A 344 13.20 2.64 -23.78
N ARG A 345 13.06 1.52 -24.49
CA ARG A 345 12.90 0.19 -23.90
C ARG A 345 14.10 -0.22 -23.04
N ILE A 346 15.33 0.05 -23.50
CA ILE A 346 16.55 -0.21 -22.72
C ILE A 346 16.59 0.67 -21.47
N ARG A 347 16.19 1.95 -21.59
CA ARG A 347 16.08 2.86 -20.45
C ARG A 347 15.09 2.32 -19.41
N ASP A 348 13.90 1.91 -19.85
CA ASP A 348 12.87 1.34 -18.97
C ASP A 348 13.36 0.07 -18.27
N PHE A 349 14.13 -0.77 -18.98
CA PHE A 349 14.75 -1.96 -18.40
C PHE A 349 15.78 -1.58 -17.31
N MET A 350 16.65 -0.60 -17.57
CA MET A 350 17.64 -0.14 -16.60
C MET A 350 16.96 0.48 -15.36
N ASP A 351 15.92 1.30 -15.56
CA ASP A 351 15.14 1.90 -14.48
C ASP A 351 14.41 0.83 -13.66
N PHE A 352 13.86 -0.21 -14.32
CA PHE A 352 13.26 -1.35 -13.66
C PHE A 352 14.26 -2.10 -12.77
N LEU A 353 15.46 -2.39 -13.29
CA LEU A 353 16.52 -3.04 -12.51
C LEU A 353 16.95 -2.19 -11.31
N LEU A 354 17.10 -0.88 -11.52
CA LEU A 354 17.50 0.06 -10.47
C LEU A 354 16.45 0.17 -9.35
N LEU A 355 15.17 0.29 -9.71
CA LEU A 355 14.07 0.30 -8.74
C LEU A 355 14.00 -1.03 -7.98
N GLY A 356 14.07 -2.16 -8.69
CA GLY A 356 14.11 -3.48 -8.07
C GLY A 356 15.27 -3.63 -7.08
N PHE A 357 16.45 -3.09 -7.43
CA PHE A 357 17.61 -3.09 -6.55
C PHE A 357 17.34 -2.28 -5.30
N TYR A 358 16.85 -1.05 -5.41
CA TYR A 358 16.54 -0.21 -4.25
C TYR A 358 15.41 -0.78 -3.38
N ARG A 359 14.44 -1.51 -3.95
CA ARG A 359 13.42 -2.21 -3.18
C ARG A 359 14.02 -3.30 -2.29
N LYS A 360 14.93 -4.11 -2.83
CA LYS A 360 15.61 -5.16 -2.05
C LYS A 360 16.67 -4.60 -1.12
N LEU A 361 17.35 -3.53 -1.52
CA LEU A 361 18.37 -2.88 -0.71
C LEU A 361 17.79 -2.15 0.52
N CYS A 362 16.70 -1.40 0.35
CA CYS A 362 16.26 -0.41 1.36
C CYS A 362 14.75 -0.13 1.38
N ASP A 363 13.97 -0.94 0.65
CA ASP A 363 12.53 -0.74 0.45
C ASP A 363 12.18 0.67 -0.06
N HIS A 364 12.88 1.09 -1.13
CA HIS A 364 12.79 2.41 -1.74
C HIS A 364 13.05 3.58 -0.77
N HIS A 365 14.11 3.45 0.02
CA HIS A 365 14.60 4.46 0.95
C HIS A 365 13.63 4.74 2.10
N THR A 366 13.01 3.69 2.64
CA THR A 366 12.13 3.80 3.82
C THR A 366 12.66 2.99 5.00
N ASP A 367 13.35 1.88 4.74
CA ASP A 367 13.85 0.99 5.78
C ASP A 367 15.35 1.21 6.05
N PHE A 368 15.64 1.97 7.12
CA PHE A 368 17.00 2.31 7.55
C PHE A 368 17.80 1.07 7.94
N LEU A 369 17.22 0.16 8.72
CA LEU A 369 17.92 -1.04 9.18
C LEU A 369 18.27 -1.95 8.01
N LYS A 370 17.39 -2.06 7.02
CA LYS A 370 17.64 -2.88 5.83
C LYS A 370 18.81 -2.36 5.00
N VAL A 371 18.90 -1.05 4.77
CA VAL A 371 20.04 -0.46 4.05
C VAL A 371 21.33 -0.53 4.85
N PHE A 372 21.27 -0.29 6.17
CA PHE A 372 22.45 -0.38 7.04
C PHE A 372 23.00 -1.82 7.10
N ASN A 373 22.13 -2.82 7.25
CA ASN A 373 22.52 -4.22 7.20
C ASN A 373 23.17 -4.59 5.85
N ASN A 374 22.64 -4.08 4.73
CA ASN A 374 23.23 -4.30 3.41
C ASN A 374 24.58 -3.57 3.23
N LEU A 375 24.79 -2.43 3.90
CA LEU A 375 26.10 -1.76 3.95
C LEU A 375 27.15 -2.62 4.67
N ILE A 376 26.82 -3.13 5.86
CA ILE A 376 27.72 -4.00 6.63
C ILE A 376 28.07 -5.27 5.83
N LEU A 377 27.07 -5.85 5.18
CA LEU A 377 27.25 -6.98 4.28
C LEU A 377 28.23 -6.70 3.13
N LEU A 378 28.13 -5.52 2.49
CA LEU A 378 29.04 -5.11 1.42
C LEU A 378 30.49 -4.99 1.92
N ILE A 379 30.69 -4.34 3.08
CA ILE A 379 32.02 -4.16 3.68
C ILE A 379 32.63 -5.50 4.05
N ALA A 380 31.86 -6.39 4.69
CA ALA A 380 32.32 -7.71 5.08
C ALA A 380 32.68 -8.57 3.86
N LEU A 381 31.86 -8.55 2.81
CA LEU A 381 32.14 -9.29 1.58
C LEU A 381 33.41 -8.78 0.89
N TYR A 382 33.59 -7.45 0.80
CA TYR A 382 34.80 -6.87 0.24
C TYR A 382 36.04 -7.26 1.04
N ALA A 383 35.98 -7.19 2.37
CA ALA A 383 37.07 -7.61 3.24
C ALA A 383 37.44 -9.09 3.06
N LEU A 384 36.45 -9.97 2.88
CA LEU A 384 36.70 -11.38 2.59
C LEU A 384 37.42 -11.59 1.25
N PHE A 385 37.07 -10.80 0.22
CA PHE A 385 37.76 -10.86 -1.08
C PHE A 385 39.19 -10.33 -0.99
N VAL A 386 39.41 -9.21 -0.30
CA VAL A 386 40.75 -8.66 -0.07
C VAL A 386 41.59 -9.66 0.74
N PHE A 387 41.05 -10.22 1.82
CA PHE A 387 41.74 -11.22 2.64
C PHE A 387 42.05 -12.50 1.86
N GLY A 388 41.11 -12.97 1.04
CA GLY A 388 41.33 -14.10 0.14
C GLY A 388 42.46 -13.82 -0.85
N PHE A 389 42.51 -12.60 -1.39
CA PHE A 389 43.59 -12.14 -2.28
C PHE A 389 44.93 -12.10 -1.56
N THR A 390 45.00 -11.52 -0.35
CA THR A 390 46.24 -11.47 0.44
C THR A 390 46.71 -12.85 0.86
N TRP A 391 45.82 -13.73 1.31
CA TRP A 391 46.15 -15.10 1.71
C TRP A 391 46.68 -15.92 0.53
N LEU A 392 46.09 -15.76 -0.65
CA LEU A 392 46.61 -16.35 -1.89
C LEU A 392 47.98 -15.77 -2.30
N HIS A 393 48.45 -14.67 -1.71
CA HIS A 393 49.66 -13.93 -2.11
C HIS A 393 50.74 -13.88 -1.03
N ASP A 394 50.45 -14.38 0.17
CA ASP A 394 51.35 -14.29 1.34
C ASP A 394 52.69 -15.01 1.12
N ASP A 395 52.78 -15.88 0.10
CA ASP A 395 53.99 -16.64 -0.23
C ASP A 395 54.86 -16.01 -1.35
N LYS A 396 54.53 -14.81 -1.88
CA LYS A 396 55.21 -14.23 -3.07
C LYS A 396 55.42 -12.72 -3.07
N LEU A 397 55.43 -12.07 -1.91
CA LEU A 397 55.68 -10.63 -1.79
C LEU A 397 57.17 -10.27 -1.88
N GLU A 398 57.81 -10.55 -3.02
CA GLU A 398 59.05 -9.90 -3.41
C GLU A 398 59.17 -9.77 -4.93
N ASP A 399 59.12 -8.50 -5.37
CA ASP A 399 59.46 -7.94 -6.68
C ASP A 399 58.66 -8.37 -7.94
N THR A 400 58.66 -7.49 -8.94
CA THR A 400 57.87 -7.49 -10.19
C THR A 400 57.86 -8.81 -11.00
N ARG A 401 58.83 -9.72 -10.75
CA ARG A 401 58.86 -11.10 -11.28
C ARG A 401 57.73 -11.99 -10.70
N ALA A 402 57.18 -11.60 -9.54
CA ALA A 402 56.08 -12.27 -8.87
C ALA A 402 54.76 -12.21 -9.64
N ILE A 403 54.49 -11.16 -10.43
CA ILE A 403 53.28 -11.04 -11.26
C ILE A 403 53.19 -12.20 -12.26
N LEU A 404 54.31 -12.54 -12.92
CA LEU A 404 54.37 -13.72 -13.80
C LEU A 404 54.18 -15.02 -13.03
N THR A 405 54.65 -15.12 -11.79
CA THR A 405 54.44 -16.31 -10.97
C THR A 405 53.05 -16.39 -10.32
N LEU A 406 52.31 -15.28 -10.25
CA LEU A 406 50.91 -15.24 -9.82
C LEU A 406 50.04 -15.89 -10.90
N PHE A 407 50.24 -15.48 -12.15
CA PHE A 407 49.60 -16.12 -13.29
C PHE A 407 50.11 -17.53 -13.52
N GLY A 408 51.38 -17.81 -13.22
CA GLY A 408 51.90 -19.16 -13.14
C GLY A 408 51.24 -20.04 -12.08
N PHE A 409 50.78 -19.47 -10.96
CA PHE A 409 50.00 -20.18 -9.93
C PHE A 409 48.57 -20.45 -10.40
N PHE A 410 47.88 -19.43 -10.92
CA PHE A 410 46.56 -19.63 -11.51
C PHE A 410 46.61 -20.59 -12.71
N ASP A 411 47.70 -20.58 -13.50
CA ASP A 411 47.91 -21.54 -14.60
C ASP A 411 47.98 -22.99 -14.09
N LYS A 412 48.51 -23.25 -12.88
CA LYS A 412 48.45 -24.59 -12.26
C LYS A 412 47.03 -25.02 -11.93
N PHE A 413 46.18 -24.06 -11.56
CA PHE A 413 44.76 -24.31 -11.28
C PHE A 413 43.85 -24.14 -12.49
N ARG A 414 44.41 -23.76 -13.65
CA ARG A 414 43.65 -23.44 -14.86
C ARG A 414 42.74 -24.58 -15.26
N LEU A 415 43.26 -25.80 -15.29
CA LEU A 415 42.46 -26.97 -15.66
C LEU A 415 41.25 -27.11 -14.72
N TYR A 416 41.43 -26.87 -13.41
CA TYR A 416 40.33 -26.89 -12.46
C TYR A 416 39.35 -25.73 -12.67
N PHE A 417 39.81 -24.50 -12.93
CA PHE A 417 38.92 -23.37 -13.22
C PHE A 417 38.13 -23.57 -14.52
N ASP A 418 38.77 -24.09 -15.57
CA ASP A 418 38.15 -24.37 -16.86
C ASP A 418 37.15 -25.52 -16.73
N ILE A 419 37.50 -26.59 -16.01
CA ILE A 419 36.59 -27.71 -15.70
C ILE A 419 35.41 -27.23 -14.84
N ILE A 420 35.65 -26.52 -13.74
CA ILE A 420 34.60 -26.00 -12.85
C ILE A 420 33.69 -25.05 -13.63
N SER A 421 34.25 -24.13 -14.42
CA SER A 421 33.46 -23.19 -15.22
C SER A 421 32.64 -23.93 -16.26
N THR A 422 33.19 -24.96 -16.91
CA THR A 422 32.45 -25.78 -17.89
C THR A 422 31.34 -26.58 -17.21
N ILE A 423 31.60 -27.19 -16.05
CA ILE A 423 30.57 -27.86 -15.24
C ILE A 423 29.47 -26.87 -14.85
N PHE A 424 29.83 -25.70 -14.33
CA PHE A 424 28.86 -24.66 -13.97
C PHE A 424 28.06 -24.19 -15.19
N VAL A 425 28.69 -24.00 -16.35
CA VAL A 425 27.98 -23.61 -17.58
C VAL A 425 27.00 -24.72 -18.01
N VAL A 426 27.44 -25.97 -18.09
CA VAL A 426 26.61 -27.10 -18.55
C VAL A 426 25.44 -27.37 -17.57
N PHE A 427 25.72 -27.53 -16.28
CA PHE A 427 24.69 -27.81 -15.28
C PHE A 427 23.87 -26.58 -14.92
N GLY A 428 24.50 -25.40 -14.88
CA GLY A 428 23.83 -24.15 -14.58
C GLY A 428 22.87 -23.72 -15.68
N CYS A 429 23.14 -24.01 -16.96
CA CYS A 429 22.16 -23.84 -18.03
C CYS A 429 20.92 -24.71 -17.79
N GLY A 430 21.10 -25.99 -17.43
CA GLY A 430 19.98 -26.88 -17.07
C GLY A 430 19.19 -26.36 -15.86
N PHE A 431 19.89 -25.92 -14.82
CA PHE A 431 19.27 -25.35 -13.62
C PHE A 431 18.56 -24.00 -13.90
N PHE A 432 19.11 -23.18 -14.79
CA PHE A 432 18.54 -21.91 -15.23
C PHE A 432 17.21 -22.14 -15.96
N VAL A 433 17.17 -23.10 -16.88
CA VAL A 433 15.94 -23.50 -17.58
C VAL A 433 14.88 -24.03 -16.59
N CYS A 434 15.26 -24.93 -15.67
CA CYS A 434 14.35 -25.43 -14.63
C CYS A 434 13.85 -24.32 -13.68
N LYS A 435 14.69 -23.33 -13.37
CA LYS A 435 14.31 -22.19 -12.52
C LYS A 435 13.38 -21.23 -13.24
N LEU A 436 13.52 -21.05 -14.55
CA LEU A 436 12.62 -20.26 -15.39
C LEU A 436 11.21 -20.89 -15.39
N ASP A 437 11.15 -22.22 -15.57
CA ASP A 437 9.91 -23.00 -15.55
C ASP A 437 9.25 -22.99 -14.15
N SER A 438 10.05 -23.00 -13.07
CA SER A 438 9.54 -22.85 -11.70
C SER A 438 9.10 -21.41 -11.35
N TYR A 439 9.57 -20.39 -12.07
CA TYR A 439 9.17 -19.00 -11.84
C TYR A 439 7.76 -18.70 -12.36
N GLU A 440 7.32 -19.43 -13.40
CA GLU A 440 5.93 -19.38 -13.87
C GLU A 440 4.96 -20.12 -12.95
N LYS A 441 5.42 -21.09 -12.15
CA LYS A 441 4.55 -22.01 -11.40
C LYS A 441 4.33 -21.73 -9.91
N LYS A 442 4.78 -20.60 -9.35
CA LYS A 442 4.54 -20.28 -7.92
C LYS A 442 4.13 -18.83 -7.68
N ASN A 443 2.86 -18.56 -7.93
CA ASN A 443 2.10 -17.64 -7.08
C ASN A 443 1.35 -18.49 -6.03
N ASN A 444 1.18 -17.91 -4.84
CA ASN A 444 0.40 -18.42 -3.72
C ASN A 444 1.09 -19.52 -2.91
N VAL A 445 1.73 -19.13 -1.80
CA VAL A 445 1.31 -19.49 -0.42
C VAL A 445 2.19 -18.66 0.53
N SER A 446 1.62 -17.59 1.08
CA SER A 446 2.08 -16.99 2.33
C SER A 446 1.16 -17.53 3.43
N LYS A 447 1.62 -18.55 4.16
CA LYS A 447 1.07 -18.88 5.48
C LYS A 447 2.19 -18.69 6.49
N LYS A 448 1.87 -17.95 7.55
CA LYS A 448 2.66 -17.82 8.77
C LYS A 448 2.87 -19.22 9.34
N GLN A 449 3.99 -19.86 9.01
CA GLN A 449 4.32 -21.23 9.42
C GLN A 449 5.29 -21.18 10.59
N ASN A 450 5.03 -22.00 11.61
CA ASN A 450 5.94 -22.22 12.72
C ASN A 450 7.29 -22.75 12.21
N ILE A 451 8.39 -22.26 12.79
CA ILE A 451 9.76 -22.64 12.44
C ILE A 451 9.98 -24.10 12.82
N ASN A 452 9.81 -25.00 11.84
CA ASN A 452 10.15 -26.41 11.97
C ASN A 452 11.43 -26.74 11.19
N PHE A 453 12.09 -27.86 11.50
CA PHE A 453 13.34 -28.30 10.86
C PHE A 453 13.27 -28.36 9.31
N ILE A 454 12.12 -28.74 8.75
CA ILE A 454 11.89 -28.75 7.30
C ILE A 454 12.02 -27.34 6.70
N TYR A 455 11.53 -26.32 7.40
CA TYR A 455 11.67 -24.92 6.97
C TYR A 455 13.14 -24.50 6.97
N ILE A 456 13.90 -24.87 8.01
CA ILE A 456 15.33 -24.58 8.14
C ILE A 456 16.12 -25.19 6.97
N ILE A 457 15.88 -26.47 6.65
CA ILE A 457 16.52 -27.12 5.49
C ILE A 457 16.10 -26.43 4.18
N GLY A 458 14.82 -26.15 4.00
CA GLY A 458 14.31 -25.48 2.80
C GLY A 458 14.95 -24.09 2.60
N ASP A 459 15.10 -23.34 3.69
CA ASP A 459 15.74 -22.04 3.71
C ASP A 459 17.23 -22.12 3.34
N PHE A 460 17.96 -23.09 3.93
CA PHE A 460 19.35 -23.35 3.58
C PHE A 460 19.51 -23.72 2.10
N LEU A 461 18.66 -24.60 1.58
CA LEU A 461 18.66 -24.98 0.16
C LEU A 461 18.38 -23.77 -0.75
N ASN A 462 17.51 -22.85 -0.34
CA ASN A 462 17.27 -21.61 -1.10
C ASN A 462 18.51 -20.71 -1.13
N LEU A 463 19.27 -20.63 -0.04
CA LEU A 463 20.54 -19.92 0.00
C LEU A 463 21.56 -20.55 -0.94
N ILE A 464 21.77 -21.88 -0.86
CA ILE A 464 22.69 -22.60 -1.74
C ILE A 464 22.31 -22.43 -3.21
N LYS A 465 21.04 -22.57 -3.56
CA LYS A 465 20.54 -22.33 -4.93
C LYS A 465 20.84 -20.91 -5.42
N SER A 466 20.72 -19.91 -4.53
CA SER A 466 21.01 -18.52 -4.86
C SER A 466 22.52 -18.30 -5.05
N LEU A 467 23.37 -18.88 -4.21
CA LEU A 467 24.83 -18.81 -4.33
C LEU A 467 25.36 -19.53 -5.58
N LEU A 468 24.79 -20.69 -5.93
CA LEU A 468 25.11 -21.39 -7.18
C LEU A 468 24.76 -20.54 -8.40
N PHE A 469 23.58 -19.90 -8.40
CA PHE A 469 23.18 -18.97 -9.46
C PHE A 469 24.10 -17.75 -9.54
N ALA A 470 24.52 -17.21 -8.38
CA ALA A 470 25.47 -16.10 -8.32
C ALA A 470 26.84 -16.48 -8.89
N SER A 471 27.25 -17.74 -8.75
CA SER A 471 28.52 -18.26 -9.27
C SER A 471 28.45 -18.61 -10.76
N PHE A 472 27.26 -18.97 -11.26
CA PHE A 472 27.04 -19.27 -12.67
C PHE A 472 27.32 -18.08 -13.59
N ILE A 473 26.82 -16.89 -13.24
CA ILE A 473 26.99 -15.67 -14.07
C ILE A 473 28.48 -15.36 -14.33
N PRO A 474 29.34 -15.24 -13.30
CA PRO A 474 30.79 -15.07 -13.49
C PRO A 474 31.44 -16.14 -14.35
N CYS A 475 31.06 -17.43 -14.21
CA CYS A 475 31.61 -18.50 -15.02
C CYS A 475 31.25 -18.35 -16.51
N VAL A 476 30.01 -17.97 -16.83
CA VAL A 476 29.60 -17.68 -18.22
C VAL A 476 30.39 -16.49 -18.77
N PHE A 477 30.50 -15.39 -18.01
CA PHE A 477 31.28 -14.23 -18.41
C PHE A 477 32.75 -14.59 -18.63
N TYR A 478 33.36 -15.39 -17.75
CA TYR A 478 34.73 -15.86 -17.90
C TYR A 478 34.92 -16.63 -19.21
N VAL A 479 34.07 -17.62 -19.52
CA VAL A 479 34.18 -18.40 -20.76
C VAL A 479 34.00 -17.50 -22.00
N LEU A 480 32.98 -16.64 -21.99
CA LEU A 480 32.65 -15.79 -23.13
C LEU A 480 33.75 -14.75 -23.42
N PHE A 481 34.20 -14.04 -22.38
CA PHE A 481 35.18 -12.97 -22.51
C PHE A 481 36.62 -13.45 -22.46
N SER A 482 36.92 -14.67 -21.97
CA SER A 482 38.25 -15.26 -22.17
C SER A 482 38.50 -15.57 -23.65
N LEU A 483 37.46 -15.99 -24.39
CA LEU A 483 37.55 -16.14 -25.84
C LEU A 483 37.80 -14.79 -26.52
N PHE A 484 37.06 -13.76 -26.09
CA PHE A 484 37.22 -12.40 -26.62
C PHE A 484 38.58 -11.79 -26.27
N GLY A 485 39.07 -12.07 -25.06
CA GLY A 485 40.40 -11.66 -24.60
C GLY A 485 41.50 -12.28 -25.44
N PHE A 486 41.35 -13.54 -25.84
CA PHE A 486 42.24 -14.18 -26.80
C PHE A 486 42.27 -13.45 -28.14
N PHE A 487 41.11 -13.04 -28.69
CA PHE A 487 41.05 -12.25 -29.93
C PHE A 487 41.68 -10.86 -29.81
N LEU A 488 41.60 -10.23 -28.64
CA LEU A 488 42.20 -8.92 -28.37
C LEU A 488 43.66 -9.00 -27.90
N ASN A 489 44.26 -10.19 -27.87
CA ASN A 489 45.61 -10.44 -27.37
C ASN A 489 45.81 -9.98 -25.91
N LEU A 490 44.75 -10.04 -25.11
CA LEU A 490 44.78 -9.80 -23.67
C LEU A 490 45.32 -11.03 -22.95
N GLY A 491 46.25 -10.85 -22.02
CA GLY A 491 46.83 -11.94 -21.23
C GLY A 491 45.77 -12.73 -20.46
N LYS A 492 46.05 -14.00 -20.13
CA LYS A 492 45.14 -14.90 -19.39
C LYS A 492 44.64 -14.29 -18.07
N ASP A 493 45.47 -13.44 -17.52
CA ASP A 493 45.30 -12.55 -16.38
C ASP A 493 43.97 -11.81 -16.38
N PHE A 494 43.56 -11.37 -17.58
CA PHE A 494 42.31 -10.70 -17.83
C PHE A 494 41.11 -11.57 -17.47
N GLY A 495 41.12 -12.85 -17.87
CA GLY A 495 40.05 -13.80 -17.57
C GLY A 495 39.88 -14.02 -16.06
N TYR A 496 40.97 -14.30 -15.35
CA TYR A 496 40.92 -14.49 -13.89
C TYR A 496 40.43 -13.24 -13.15
N SER A 497 40.94 -12.07 -13.55
CA SER A 497 40.49 -10.79 -13.02
C SER A 497 38.99 -10.60 -13.24
N LEU A 498 38.50 -10.87 -14.45
CA LEU A 498 37.08 -10.76 -14.77
C LEU A 498 36.23 -11.70 -13.92
N LEU A 499 36.65 -12.96 -13.75
CA LEU A 499 35.93 -13.94 -12.95
C LEU A 499 35.78 -13.49 -11.49
N ILE A 500 36.88 -13.11 -10.84
CA ILE A 500 36.89 -12.70 -9.42
C ILE A 500 36.03 -11.45 -9.21
N ASN A 501 36.20 -10.44 -10.07
CA ASN A 501 35.49 -9.17 -9.95
C ASN A 501 33.98 -9.32 -10.23
N THR A 502 33.61 -10.13 -11.22
CA THR A 502 32.19 -10.41 -11.51
C THR A 502 31.57 -11.24 -10.39
N LEU A 503 32.32 -12.18 -9.79
CA LEU A 503 31.88 -12.99 -8.65
C LEU A 503 31.61 -12.13 -7.41
N PHE A 504 32.45 -11.14 -7.13
CA PHE A 504 32.21 -10.20 -6.03
C PHE A 504 30.86 -9.48 -6.19
N VAL A 505 30.61 -8.90 -7.37
CA VAL A 505 29.36 -8.17 -7.64
C VAL A 505 28.15 -9.11 -7.63
N SER A 506 28.25 -10.29 -8.25
CA SER A 506 27.13 -11.24 -8.32
C SER A 506 26.77 -11.81 -6.94
N LEU A 507 27.76 -12.08 -6.09
CA LEU A 507 27.53 -12.51 -4.71
C LEU A 507 26.86 -11.41 -3.88
N TYR A 508 27.31 -10.16 -4.00
CA TYR A 508 26.67 -9.06 -3.29
C TYR A 508 25.19 -8.91 -3.69
N ILE A 509 24.91 -8.86 -4.99
CA ILE A 509 23.53 -8.77 -5.51
C ILE A 509 22.71 -9.96 -5.04
N CYS A 510 23.28 -11.18 -5.07
CA CYS A 510 22.62 -12.39 -4.60
C CYS A 510 22.22 -12.29 -3.12
N LEU A 511 23.11 -11.83 -2.25
CA LEU A 511 22.84 -11.68 -0.82
C LEU A 511 21.84 -10.56 -0.52
N VAL A 512 21.80 -9.50 -1.33
CA VAL A 512 20.76 -8.46 -1.26
C VAL A 512 19.38 -9.01 -1.69
N TYR A 513 19.34 -9.87 -2.70
CA TYR A 513 18.10 -10.43 -3.27
C TYR A 513 17.65 -11.76 -2.64
N THR A 514 18.44 -12.34 -1.75
CA THR A 514 18.17 -13.69 -1.23
C THR A 514 16.79 -13.77 -0.58
N LYS A 515 16.04 -14.82 -0.94
CA LYS A 515 14.76 -15.14 -0.30
C LYS A 515 14.95 -15.98 0.97
N SER A 516 16.17 -16.46 1.23
CA SER A 516 16.48 -17.20 2.45
C SER A 516 16.48 -16.24 3.63
N LEU A 517 15.50 -16.42 4.51
CA LEU A 517 15.21 -15.55 5.64
C LEU A 517 16.14 -15.88 6.81
N PHE A 518 16.27 -17.16 7.17
CA PHE A 518 17.03 -17.57 8.35
C PHE A 518 18.54 -17.59 8.10
N PHE A 519 18.99 -18.47 7.21
CA PHE A 519 20.43 -18.60 6.92
C PHE A 519 20.94 -17.42 6.10
N GLY A 520 20.25 -17.07 5.02
CA GLY A 520 20.68 -16.06 4.07
C GLY A 520 20.63 -14.65 4.62
N ARG A 521 19.61 -14.31 5.43
CA ARG A 521 19.50 -12.98 6.03
C ARG A 521 20.12 -12.93 7.42
N TYR A 522 19.67 -13.71 8.39
CA TYR A 522 20.15 -13.55 9.78
C TYR A 522 21.57 -14.09 9.98
N VAL A 523 21.83 -15.35 9.63
CA VAL A 523 23.14 -15.98 9.90
C VAL A 523 24.27 -15.27 9.15
N VAL A 524 24.10 -15.05 7.84
CA VAL A 524 25.11 -14.31 7.04
C VAL A 524 25.31 -12.89 7.56
N LEU A 525 24.26 -12.18 8.01
CA LEU A 525 24.44 -10.86 8.62
C LEU A 525 25.23 -10.92 9.92
N ILE A 526 24.97 -11.88 10.81
CA ILE A 526 25.73 -12.04 12.06
C ILE A 526 27.22 -12.23 11.75
N PHE A 527 27.56 -13.12 10.81
CA PHE A 527 28.95 -13.28 10.36
C PHE A 527 29.51 -11.99 9.75
N SER A 528 28.71 -11.26 8.97
CA SER A 528 29.12 -9.99 8.37
C SER A 528 29.46 -8.93 9.43
N TYR A 529 28.68 -8.85 10.52
CA TYR A 529 28.98 -7.97 11.64
C TYR A 529 30.28 -8.37 12.36
N ILE A 530 30.53 -9.66 12.57
CA ILE A 530 31.79 -10.14 13.18
C ILE A 530 32.98 -9.73 12.31
N VAL A 531 32.93 -10.00 11.00
CA VAL A 531 33.99 -9.60 10.06
C VAL A 531 34.16 -8.09 10.07
N PHE A 532 33.07 -7.31 10.03
CA PHE A 532 33.12 -5.86 10.08
C PHE A 532 33.83 -5.34 11.34
N ILE A 533 33.51 -5.88 12.53
CA ILE A 533 34.16 -5.48 13.79
C ILE A 533 35.66 -5.83 13.76
N ILE A 534 36.03 -7.01 13.27
CA ILE A 534 37.44 -7.39 13.12
C ILE A 534 38.17 -6.41 12.21
N MET A 535 37.56 -6.04 11.08
CA MET A 535 38.15 -5.09 10.12
C MET A 535 38.25 -3.68 10.69
N LEU A 536 37.24 -3.23 11.43
CA LEU A 536 37.25 -1.94 12.11
C LEU A 536 38.43 -1.82 13.09
N ILE A 537 38.77 -2.91 13.79
CA ILE A 537 39.88 -2.95 14.74
C ILE A 537 41.24 -3.12 14.05
N LYS A 538 41.36 -4.07 13.12
CA LYS A 538 42.66 -4.46 12.55
C LYS A 538 43.11 -3.58 11.38
N GLN A 539 42.19 -3.18 10.50
CA GLN A 539 42.55 -2.46 9.27
C GLN A 539 41.37 -1.58 8.80
N PRO A 540 41.12 -0.45 9.47
CA PRO A 540 39.99 0.44 9.16
C PRO A 540 40.02 0.98 7.72
N ASN A 541 41.20 1.02 7.09
CA ASN A 541 41.41 1.43 5.70
C ASN A 541 40.56 0.62 4.69
N VAL A 542 40.18 -0.62 5.02
CA VAL A 542 39.34 -1.48 4.16
C VAL A 542 37.88 -1.02 4.14
N ILE A 543 37.41 -0.31 5.16
CA ILE A 543 36.02 0.18 5.23
C ILE A 543 35.78 1.24 4.16
N HIS A 544 36.76 2.08 3.89
CA HIS A 544 36.71 3.08 2.82
C HIS A 544 38.07 3.18 2.12
N PRO A 545 38.26 2.52 0.96
CA PRO A 545 39.55 2.42 0.28
C PRO A 545 40.16 3.79 -0.05
N LEU A 546 39.33 4.80 -0.30
CA LEU A 546 39.76 6.19 -0.51
C LEU A 546 40.34 6.83 0.78
N ILE A 547 39.86 6.43 1.97
CA ILE A 547 40.49 6.85 3.24
C ILE A 547 41.82 6.12 3.41
N GLY A 548 41.89 4.83 3.06
CA GLY A 548 43.13 4.05 3.07
C GLY A 548 44.23 4.62 2.18
N LYS A 549 43.87 5.13 0.99
CA LYS A 549 44.81 5.75 0.04
C LYS A 549 45.33 7.12 0.51
N ILE A 550 44.58 7.81 1.37
CA ILE A 550 44.99 9.08 2.01
C ILE A 550 45.78 8.81 3.29
N ALA A 551 45.53 7.70 3.98
CA ALA A 551 46.16 7.37 5.26
C ALA A 551 47.48 6.59 5.13
N ASN A 552 47.65 5.75 4.10
CA ASN A 552 48.84 4.92 3.91
C ASN A 552 49.44 5.12 2.51
N GLU A 553 50.55 5.85 2.42
CA GLU A 553 51.33 5.99 1.16
C GLU A 553 52.10 4.72 0.76
N SER A 554 52.15 3.66 1.59
CA SER A 554 53.13 2.58 1.45
C SER A 554 52.60 1.20 1.04
N ASP A 555 51.29 1.00 0.82
CA ASP A 555 50.79 -0.37 0.61
C ASP A 555 50.96 -0.82 -0.85
N LYS A 556 52.13 -1.42 -1.14
CA LYS A 556 52.49 -2.15 -2.38
C LYS A 556 51.39 -3.15 -2.82
N PHE A 557 50.51 -3.56 -1.92
CA PHE A 557 49.36 -4.45 -2.15
C PHE A 557 48.37 -3.93 -3.20
N PHE A 558 48.20 -2.61 -3.36
CA PHE A 558 47.20 -2.04 -4.27
C PHE A 558 47.64 -1.94 -5.74
N ASN A 559 48.83 -2.44 -6.10
CA ASN A 559 49.33 -2.34 -7.47
C ASN A 559 48.88 -3.49 -8.38
N TYR A 560 48.18 -4.50 -7.87
CA TYR A 560 47.66 -5.58 -8.70
C TYR A 560 46.42 -5.13 -9.49
N PRO A 561 46.41 -5.25 -10.84
CA PRO A 561 45.29 -4.79 -11.67
C PRO A 561 43.93 -5.33 -11.23
N SER A 562 43.84 -6.61 -10.83
CA SER A 562 42.59 -7.21 -10.36
C SER A 562 42.08 -6.59 -9.05
N LEU A 563 42.98 -6.30 -8.10
CA LEU A 563 42.62 -5.69 -6.82
C LEU A 563 42.22 -4.21 -7.01
N ILE A 564 42.86 -3.50 -7.96
CA ILE A 564 42.45 -2.15 -8.36
C ILE A 564 41.01 -2.16 -8.88
N VAL A 565 40.69 -3.10 -9.78
CA VAL A 565 39.32 -3.24 -10.31
C VAL A 565 38.33 -3.56 -9.19
N LEU A 566 38.68 -4.47 -8.27
CA LEU A 566 37.85 -4.80 -7.12
C LEU A 566 37.54 -3.57 -6.26
N ASN A 567 38.56 -2.74 -5.99
CA ASN A 567 38.40 -1.50 -5.24
C ASN A 567 37.46 -0.51 -5.94
N ILE A 568 37.58 -0.38 -7.26
CA ILE A 568 36.70 0.51 -8.05
C ILE A 568 35.26 0.01 -7.96
N LEU A 569 35.02 -1.29 -8.16
CA LEU A 569 33.69 -1.89 -8.08
C LEU A 569 33.08 -1.74 -6.68
N TYR A 570 33.86 -2.01 -5.63
CA TYR A 570 33.44 -1.79 -4.26
C TYR A 570 33.08 -0.32 -4.02
N THR A 571 33.89 0.63 -4.50
CA THR A 571 33.64 2.06 -4.32
C THR A 571 32.34 2.50 -5.01
N ILE A 572 32.05 1.99 -6.21
CA ILE A 572 30.79 2.26 -6.92
C ILE A 572 29.59 1.72 -6.12
N LEU A 573 29.67 0.46 -5.66
CA LEU A 573 28.60 -0.14 -4.85
C LEU A 573 28.42 0.60 -3.52
N LEU A 574 29.52 0.97 -2.87
CA LEU A 574 29.51 1.73 -1.62
C LEU A 574 28.82 3.08 -1.83
N ALA A 575 29.14 3.80 -2.91
CA ALA A 575 28.49 5.07 -3.24
C ALA A 575 26.97 4.92 -3.42
N LEU A 576 26.50 3.88 -4.13
CA LEU A 576 25.07 3.59 -4.30
C LEU A 576 24.36 3.28 -2.97
N VAL A 577 25.01 2.49 -2.11
CA VAL A 577 24.47 2.12 -0.79
C VAL A 577 24.46 3.33 0.14
N LEU A 578 25.52 4.14 0.17
CA LEU A 578 25.59 5.36 0.98
C LEU A 578 24.60 6.42 0.52
N PHE A 579 24.43 6.60 -0.80
CA PHE A 579 23.37 7.48 -1.34
C PHE A 579 21.99 7.05 -0.84
N SER A 580 21.73 5.74 -0.85
CA SER A 580 20.47 5.18 -0.35
C SER A 580 20.31 5.37 1.16
N LEU A 581 21.37 5.15 1.93
CA LEU A 581 21.40 5.32 3.38
C LEU A 581 21.11 6.78 3.74
N GLN A 582 21.78 7.73 3.07
CA GLN A 582 21.57 9.16 3.26
C GLN A 582 20.13 9.57 2.94
N LYS A 583 19.58 9.11 1.81
CA LYS A 583 18.20 9.43 1.41
C LYS A 583 17.18 8.86 2.39
N THR A 584 17.43 7.66 2.91
CA THR A 584 16.59 7.02 3.93
C THR A 584 16.67 7.77 5.26
N ALA A 585 17.87 8.14 5.70
CA ALA A 585 18.09 8.89 6.93
C ALA A 585 17.40 10.26 6.89
N ARG A 586 17.50 11.01 5.78
CA ARG A 586 16.82 12.30 5.61
C ARG A 586 15.31 12.20 5.75
N LYS A 587 14.70 11.19 5.12
CA LYS A 587 13.24 10.96 5.16
C LYS A 587 12.73 10.56 6.54
N ASN A 588 13.57 9.86 7.31
CA ASN A 588 13.23 9.39 8.66
C ASN A 588 13.67 10.36 9.76
N SER A 589 14.41 11.42 9.44
CA SER A 589 14.84 12.41 10.42
C SER A 589 13.77 13.47 10.61
N ILE A 590 13.58 13.87 11.87
CA ILE A 590 12.76 15.04 12.24
C ILE A 590 13.42 16.34 11.78
N VAL A 591 14.68 16.32 11.34
CA VAL A 591 15.38 17.51 10.88
C VAL A 591 14.78 17.94 9.54
N PRO A 592 14.14 19.13 9.47
CA PRO A 592 13.49 19.59 8.26
C PRO A 592 14.51 19.80 7.15
N SER A 593 14.07 19.53 5.92
CA SER A 593 14.82 19.68 4.67
C SER A 593 15.24 21.12 4.38
#